data_AF-A0A822CGA1-F1
#
_entry.id   AF-A0A822CGA1-F1
#
_cell.length_a   1.000
_cell.length_b   1.000
_cell.length_c   1.000
_cell.angle_alpha   90.00
_cell.angle_beta   90.00
_cell.angle_gamma   90.00
#
_symmetry.space_group_name_H-M   'P 1'
#
loop_
_entity.id
_entity.type
_entity.pdbx_description
1 polymer ?
#
loop_
_entity_poly.entity_id
_entity_poly.type
_entity_poly.pdbx_seq_one_letter_code
_entity_poly.pdbx_strand_id
1 'polypeptide(L)' 'KVDLQQHAGTVTCRLENPHGIQEETVRLDILAAPLITTQLAKQE' A
#
# COMPACT_ATOMS: atom_id res chain seq x y z
N LYS A 1 3.45 -13.20 11.17
CA LYS A 1 3.19 -13.04 9.71
C LYS A 1 2.80 -11.59 9.50
N VAL A 2 3.55 -10.82 8.72
CA VAL A 2 3.22 -9.40 8.45
C VAL A 2 2.07 -9.37 7.45
N ASP A 3 0.98 -8.69 7.77
CA ASP A 3 -0.10 -8.46 6.82
C ASP A 3 0.28 -7.28 5.93
N LEU A 4 0.52 -7.54 4.64
CA LEU A 4 0.94 -6.50 3.70
C LEU A 4 -0.18 -5.49 3.41
N GLN A 5 -1.45 -5.90 3.59
CA GLN A 5 -2.60 -5.01 3.38
C GLN A 5 -2.76 -3.98 4.51
N GLN A 6 -2.11 -4.20 5.67
CA GLN A 6 -2.24 -3.31 6.84
C GLN A 6 -1.76 -1.87 6.58
N HIS A 7 -1.00 -1.65 5.51
CA HIS A 7 -0.45 -0.35 5.13
C HIS A 7 -1.15 0.28 3.91
N ALA A 8 -2.11 -0.41 3.30
CA ALA A 8 -2.89 0.15 2.22
C ALA A 8 -3.88 1.19 2.78
N GLY A 9 -4.04 2.30 2.08
CA GLY A 9 -4.99 3.34 2.49
C GLY A 9 -4.48 4.74 2.21
N THR A 10 -4.97 5.69 3.00
CA THR A 10 -4.68 7.11 2.82
C THR A 10 -3.75 7.57 3.92
N VAL A 11 -2.66 8.25 3.55
CA VAL A 11 -1.73 8.89 4.47
C VAL A 11 -1.79 10.39 4.28
N THR A 12 -2.05 11.11 5.37
CA THR A 12 -2.01 12.57 5.41
C THR A 12 -0.74 13.00 6.13
N CYS A 13 0.09 13.78 5.43
CA CYS A 13 1.23 14.47 6.01
C CYS A 13 0.76 15.85 6.48
N ARG A 14 1.10 16.21 7.73
CA ARG A 14 0.77 17.50 8.31
C ARG A 14 2.04 18.17 8.81
N LEU A 15 2.33 19.36 8.27
CA LEU A 15 3.43 20.21 8.69
C LEU A 15 2.87 21.44 9.37
N GLU A 16 3.46 21.81 10.51
CA GLU A 16 2.97 22.90 11.34
C GLU A 16 4.15 23.74 11.81
N ASN A 17 4.07 25.05 11.63
CA ASN A 17 5.03 26.03 12.11
C ASN A 17 4.30 27.27 12.64
N PRO A 18 5.00 28.22 13.30
CA PRO A 18 4.34 29.42 13.86
C PRO A 18 3.58 30.30 12.85
N HIS A 19 3.80 30.10 11.54
CA HIS A 19 3.18 30.87 10.47
C HIS A 19 2.03 30.12 9.79
N GLY A 20 1.77 28.86 10.15
CA GLY A 20 0.62 28.12 9.63
C GLY A 20 0.79 26.60 9.61
N ILE A 21 -0.21 25.96 9.00
CA ILE A 21 -0.31 24.52 8.82
C ILE A 21 -0.43 24.24 7.32
N GLN A 22 0.27 23.20 6.86
CA GLN A 22 0.11 22.63 5.53
C GLN A 22 -0.21 21.14 5.66
N GLU A 23 -1.19 20.65 4.90
CA GLU A 23 -1.54 19.24 4.83
C GLU A 23 -1.47 18.73 3.39
N GLU A 24 -0.96 17.51 3.22
CA GLU A 24 -0.89 16.82 1.94
C GLU A 24 -1.34 15.38 2.10
N THR A 25 -2.23 14.93 1.22
CA THR A 25 -2.83 13.59 1.30
C THR A 25 -2.43 12.73 0.11
N VAL A 26 -1.95 11.52 0.39
CA VAL A 26 -1.50 10.55 -0.62
C VAL A 26 -2.17 9.20 -0.38
N ARG A 27 -2.54 8.51 -1.47
CA ARG A 27 -3.03 7.13 -1.44
C ARG A 27 -1.86 6.15 -1.59
N LEU A 28 -1.76 5.19 -0.67
CA LEU A 28 -0.82 4.08 -0.72
C LEU A 28 -1.54 2.80 -1.16
N ASP A 29 -1.16 2.29 -2.32
CA ASP A 29 -1.62 1.00 -2.83
C ASP A 29 -0.53 -0.05 -2.62
N ILE A 30 -0.81 -1.10 -1.85
CA ILE A 30 0.14 -2.19 -1.58
C ILE A 30 -0.15 -3.36 -2.51
N LEU A 31 0.83 -3.67 -3.35
CA LEU A 31 0.75 -4.78 -4.29
C LEU A 31 1.58 -5.96 -3.78
N ALA A 32 1.07 -7.17 -3.98
CA ALA A 32 1.78 -8.40 -3.68
C ALA A 32 1.83 -9.28 -4.93
N ALA A 33 2.94 -10.02 -5.08
CA ALA A 33 3.01 -11.03 -6.11
C ALA A 33 1.93 -12.11 -5.88
N PRO A 34 1.27 -12.60 -6.93
CA PRO A 34 0.27 -13.64 -6.80
C PRO A 34 0.90 -14.93 -6.26
N LEU A 35 0.16 -15.62 -5.39
CA LEU A 35 0.53 -16.96 -4.96
C LEU A 35 0.03 -17.97 -5.99
N ILE A 36 0.93 -18.75 -6.57
CA ILE A 36 0.55 -19.86 -7.45
C ILE A 36 -0.05 -20.97 -6.59
N THR A 37 -1.37 -21.13 -6.65
CA THR A 37 -2.09 -22.17 -5.90
C THR A 37 -2.19 -23.48 -6.64
N THR A 38 -2.09 -23.44 -7.98
CA THR A 38 -2.17 -24.64 -8.83
C THR A 38 -1.37 -24.38 -10.10
N GLN A 39 -0.51 -25.32 -10.45
CA GLN A 39 0.17 -25.29 -11.73
C GLN A 39 -0.76 -25.85 -12.81
N LEU A 40 -0.81 -25.18 -13.96
CA LEU A 40 -1.46 -25.73 -15.15
C LEU A 40 -0.74 -27.04 -15.53
N ALA A 41 -1.53 -28.04 -15.93
CA ALA A 41 -0.98 -29.28 -16.46
C ALA A 41 -0.09 -28.96 -17.67
N LYS A 42 1.08 -29.60 -17.75
CA LYS A 42 1.92 -29.50 -18.94
C LYS A 42 1.09 -29.92 -20.15
N GLN A 43 0.97 -29.03 -21.12
CA GLN A 43 0.48 -29.39 -22.44
C GLN A 43 1.62 -30.13 -23.15
N GLU A 44 1.38 -31.39 -23.51
CA GLU A 44 2.28 -32.20 -24.36
C GLU A 44 2.26 -31.71 -25.81
#